data_AF-A0A7W5XNS6-F1
#
_entry.id   AF-A0A7W5XNS6-F1
#
_cell.length_a   1.000
_cell.length_b   1.000
_cell.length_c   1.000
_cell.angle_alpha   90.00
_cell.angle_beta   90.00
_cell.angle_gamma   90.00
#
_symmetry.space_group_name_H-M   'P 1'
#
loop_
_entity.id
_entity.type
_entity.pdbx_description
1 polymer ?
#
loop_
_entity_poly.entity_id
_entity_poly.type
_entity_poly.pdbx_seq_one_letter_code
_entity_poly.pdbx_strand_id
1 'polypeptide(L)'
;MSLLLKRVDQQIMALERRARFQMTAERKRDTREKILLGGIVIRAGLSKADRAFLLGGFIELAKLTHGSAEHKRLCDIGEDAFKATSLNGIPSRIEEVAE
;
A
#
# COMPACT_ATOMS: atom_id res chain seq x y z
N MET A 1 1.25 -12.04 -48.44
CA MET A 1 2.20 -11.31 -47.57
C MET A 1 1.59 -10.11 -46.85
N SER A 2 0.92 -9.17 -47.53
CA SER A 2 0.36 -7.94 -46.92
C SER A 2 -0.60 -8.16 -45.72
N LEU A 3 -1.46 -9.18 -45.75
CA LEU A 3 -2.39 -9.47 -44.66
C LEU A 3 -1.73 -10.03 -43.39
N LEU A 4 -0.64 -10.79 -43.54
CA LEU A 4 0.12 -11.34 -42.42
C LEU A 4 0.86 -10.23 -41.67
N LEU A 5 1.49 -9.31 -42.41
CA LEU A 5 2.16 -8.14 -41.82
C LEU A 5 1.17 -7.25 -41.04
N LYS A 6 0.01 -6.93 -41.63
CA LYS A 6 -1.05 -6.15 -40.94
C LYS A 6 -1.54 -6.79 -39.65
N ARG A 7 -1.64 -8.13 -39.61
CA ARG A 7 -2.06 -8.87 -38.41
C ARG A 7 -1.00 -8.82 -37.31
N VAL A 8 0.27 -8.95 -37.67
CA VAL A 8 1.38 -8.84 -36.73
C VAL A 8 1.45 -7.42 -36.14
N ASP A 9 1.30 -6.38 -36.96
CA ASP A 9 1.29 -4.99 -36.48
C ASP A 9 0.15 -4.71 -35.49
N GLN A 10 -1.05 -5.25 -35.78
CA GLN A 10 -2.19 -5.16 -34.86
C GLN A 10 -1.95 -5.90 -33.54
N GLN A 11 -1.31 -7.07 -33.58
CA GLN A 11 -0.95 -7.82 -32.39
C GLN A 11 0.10 -7.09 -31.55
N ILE A 12 1.13 -6.50 -32.18
CA ILE A 12 2.14 -5.68 -31.50
C ILE A 12 1.46 -4.49 -30.81
N MET A 13 0.62 -3.73 -31.52
CA MET A 13 -0.09 -2.59 -30.93
C MET A 13 -0.98 -3.00 -29.75
N ALA A 14 -1.66 -4.14 -29.83
CA ALA A 14 -2.50 -4.65 -28.74
C ALA A 14 -1.67 -5.04 -27.51
N LEU A 15 -0.54 -5.73 -27.71
CA LEU A 15 0.37 -6.12 -26.64
C LEU A 15 0.99 -4.89 -25.96
N GLU A 16 1.43 -3.90 -26.72
CA GLU A 16 1.96 -2.66 -26.15
C GLU A 16 0.91 -1.88 -25.37
N ARG A 17 -0.33 -1.81 -25.85
CA ARG A 17 -1.45 -1.18 -25.11
C ARG A 17 -1.70 -1.90 -23.78
N ARG A 18 -1.66 -3.24 -23.79
CA ARG A 18 -1.81 -4.05 -22.57
C ARG A 18 -0.67 -3.82 -21.58
N ALA A 19 0.57 -3.80 -22.05
CA ALA A 19 1.74 -3.54 -21.22
C ALA A 19 1.71 -2.13 -20.61
N ARG A 20 1.33 -1.10 -21.40
CA ARG A 20 1.14 0.27 -20.89
C ARG A 20 0.05 0.32 -19.81
N PHE A 21 -1.08 -0.35 -20.03
CA PHE A 21 -2.16 -0.41 -19.04
C PHE A 21 -1.72 -1.07 -17.74
N GLN A 22 -1.04 -2.22 -17.83
CA GLN A 22 -0.49 -2.94 -16.67
C GLN A 22 0.51 -2.08 -15.87
N MET A 23 1.47 -1.46 -16.55
CA MET A 23 2.45 -0.57 -15.90
C MET A 23 1.76 0.60 -15.16
N THR A 24 0.69 1.16 -15.74
CA THR A 24 -0.05 2.25 -15.09
C THR A 24 -0.83 1.74 -13.88
N ALA A 25 -1.39 0.53 -13.95
CA ALA A 25 -2.11 -0.09 -12.84
C ALA A 25 -1.18 -0.44 -11.67
N GLU A 26 -0.01 -0.99 -11.95
CA GLU A 26 1.03 -1.27 -10.95
C GLU A 26 1.47 0.01 -10.23
N ARG A 27 1.79 1.08 -10.97
CA ARG A 27 2.16 2.37 -10.36
C ARG A 27 1.07 2.94 -9.46
N LYS A 28 -0.20 2.80 -9.84
CA LYS A 28 -1.34 3.23 -9.01
C LYS A 28 -1.42 2.42 -7.72
N ARG A 29 -1.25 1.10 -7.80
CA ARG A 29 -1.23 0.20 -6.64
C ARG A 29 -0.07 0.56 -5.69
N ASP A 30 1.12 0.69 -6.24
CA ASP A 30 2.34 1.09 -5.52
C ASP A 30 2.16 2.41 -4.77
N THR A 31 1.57 3.39 -5.46
CA THR A 31 1.32 4.72 -4.88
C THR A 31 0.31 4.62 -3.74
N ARG A 32 -0.78 3.86 -3.92
CA ARG A 32 -1.79 3.65 -2.89
C ARG A 32 -1.18 2.98 -1.66
N GLU A 33 -0.40 1.92 -1.86
CA GLU A 33 0.26 1.19 -0.76
C GLU A 33 1.22 2.09 0.03
N LYS A 34 2.05 2.89 -0.66
CA LYS A 34 2.95 3.86 -0.02
C LYS A 34 2.19 4.93 0.77
N ILE A 35 1.05 5.40 0.26
CA ILE A 35 0.18 6.34 0.97
C ILE A 35 -0.41 5.71 2.23
N LEU A 36 -0.90 4.47 2.15
CA LEU A 36 -1.47 3.75 3.30
C LEU A 36 -0.42 3.57 4.40
N LEU A 37 0.77 3.09 4.05
CA LEU A 37 1.87 2.90 5.01
C LEU A 37 2.31 4.24 5.63
N GLY A 38 2.40 5.31 4.83
CA GLY A 38 2.67 6.66 5.35
C GLY A 38 1.58 7.16 6.30
N GLY A 39 0.32 6.83 6.03
CA GLY A 39 -0.82 7.16 6.88
C GLY A 39 -0.74 6.55 8.28
N ILE A 40 -0.16 5.35 8.42
CA ILE A 40 0.06 4.69 9.71
C ILE A 40 1.05 5.49 10.56
N VAL A 41 2.16 5.95 9.97
CA VAL A 41 3.18 6.76 10.66
C VAL A 41 2.59 8.07 11.16
N ILE A 42 1.78 8.74 10.34
CA ILE A 42 1.11 10.00 10.72
C ILE A 42 0.15 9.76 11.89
N ARG A 43 -0.67 8.70 11.81
CA ARG A 43 -1.65 8.36 12.85
C ARG A 43 -1.00 8.01 14.18
N ALA A 44 0.18 7.38 14.15
CA ALA A 44 0.99 7.11 15.33
C ALA A 44 1.65 8.36 15.95
N GLY A 45 1.43 9.57 15.37
CA GLY A 45 2.04 10.80 15.84
C GLY A 45 3.53 10.94 15.48
N LEU A 46 4.02 10.12 14.54
CA LEU A 46 5.45 10.02 14.20
C LEU A 46 5.81 10.74 12.89
N SER A 47 4.98 11.68 12.42
CA SER A 47 5.21 12.40 11.17
C SER A 47 6.51 13.22 11.13
N LYS A 48 7.05 13.57 12.31
CA LYS A 48 8.32 14.29 12.48
C LYS A 48 9.47 13.40 12.94
N ALA A 49 9.24 12.09 13.10
CA ALA A 49 10.29 11.18 13.54
C ALA A 49 11.37 11.01 12.47
N ASP A 50 12.60 10.74 12.91
CA ASP A 50 13.70 10.44 12.01
C ASP A 50 13.42 9.15 11.20
N ARG A 51 13.83 9.14 9.93
CA ARG A 51 13.54 8.02 9.02
C ARG A 51 14.32 6.76 9.38
N ALA A 52 15.54 6.89 9.87
CA ALA A 52 16.33 5.74 10.31
C ALA A 52 15.75 5.14 11.60
N PHE A 53 15.27 6.00 12.52
CA PHE A 53 14.53 5.55 13.70
C PHE A 53 13.28 4.73 13.32
N LEU A 54 12.45 5.23 12.40
CA LEU A 54 11.26 4.51 11.95
C LEU A 54 11.60 3.17 11.30
N LEU A 55 12.57 3.15 10.38
CA LEU A 55 12.98 1.93 9.70
C LEU A 55 13.56 0.90 10.68
N GLY A 56 14.38 1.34 11.63
CA GLY A 56 14.91 0.48 12.69
C GLY A 56 13.80 -0.16 13.53
N GLY A 57 12.82 0.64 13.95
CA GLY A 57 11.64 0.14 14.66
C GLY A 57 10.84 -0.89 13.85
N PHE A 58 10.58 -0.63 12.56
CA PHE A 58 9.87 -1.58 11.70
C PHE A 58 10.65 -2.87 11.47
N ILE A 59 11.99 -2.82 11.39
CA ILE A 59 12.83 -4.02 11.30
C ILE A 59 12.72 -4.86 12.58
N GLU A 60 12.71 -4.24 13.76
CA GLU A 60 12.49 -4.99 15.01
C GLU A 60 11.08 -5.60 15.05
N LEU A 61 10.05 -4.87 14.61
CA LEU A 61 8.69 -5.39 14.50
C LEU A 61 8.58 -6.58 13.53
N ALA A 62 9.30 -6.54 12.42
CA ALA A 62 9.30 -7.61 11.42
C ALA A 62 9.92 -8.92 11.93
N LYS A 63 10.71 -8.88 13.02
CA LYS A 63 11.26 -10.08 13.66
C LYS A 63 10.27 -10.78 14.59
N LEU A 64 9.14 -10.14 14.91
CA LEU A 64 8.15 -10.74 15.80
C LEU A 64 7.50 -11.95 15.13
N THR A 65 7.39 -13.05 15.88
CA THR A 65 6.66 -14.23 15.41
C THR A 65 5.19 -13.90 15.24
N HIS A 66 4.65 -14.15 14.04
CA HIS A 66 3.24 -13.96 13.76
C HIS A 66 2.37 -14.78 14.72
N GLY A 67 1.33 -14.16 15.30
CA GLY A 67 0.46 -14.80 16.28
C GLY A 67 1.05 -14.94 17.70
N SER A 68 2.29 -14.50 17.93
CA SER A 68 2.81 -14.39 19.30
C SER A 68 1.99 -13.42 20.14
N ALA A 69 2.08 -13.54 21.47
CA ALA A 69 1.38 -12.64 22.40
C ALA A 69 1.75 -11.17 22.15
N GLU A 70 3.02 -10.89 21.83
CA GLU A 70 3.48 -9.54 21.53
C GLU A 70 2.93 -9.02 20.20
N HIS A 71 2.97 -9.83 19.13
CA HIS A 71 2.34 -9.49 17.85
C HIS A 71 0.85 -9.18 18.05
N LYS A 72 0.12 -10.03 18.76
CA LYS A 72 -1.31 -9.83 19.03
C LYS A 72 -1.56 -8.55 19.83
N ARG A 73 -0.79 -8.30 20.91
CA ARG A 73 -0.91 -7.07 21.70
C ARG A 73 -0.74 -5.81 20.84
N LEU A 74 0.22 -5.82 19.92
CA LEU A 74 0.44 -4.69 19.01
C LEU A 74 -0.70 -4.52 18.01
N CYS A 75 -1.29 -5.62 17.51
CA CYS A 75 -2.51 -5.57 16.69
C CYS A 75 -3.66 -4.94 17.47
N ASP A 76 -3.92 -5.38 18.70
CA ASP A 76 -5.02 -4.88 19.54
C ASP A 76 -4.88 -3.36 19.78
N ILE A 77 -3.66 -2.88 20.12
CA ILE A 77 -3.37 -1.45 20.27
C ILE A 77 -3.62 -0.68 18.96
N GLY A 78 -3.18 -1.25 17.83
CA GLY A 78 -3.37 -0.66 16.51
C GLY A 78 -4.84 -0.49 16.15
N GLU A 79 -5.65 -1.54 16.33
CA GLU A 79 -7.09 -1.52 16.07
C GLU A 79 -7.80 -0.43 16.88
N ASP A 80 -7.48 -0.31 18.16
CA ASP A 80 -8.07 0.71 19.03
C ASP A 80 -7.68 2.13 18.59
N ALA A 81 -6.43 2.34 18.18
CA ALA A 81 -5.99 3.63 17.63
C ALA A 81 -6.69 3.98 16.30
N PHE A 82 -6.97 2.98 15.45
CA PHE A 82 -7.75 3.16 14.23
C PHE A 82 -9.18 3.59 14.54
N LYS A 83 -9.86 2.90 15.48
CA LYS A 83 -11.23 3.21 15.92
C LYS A 83 -11.34 4.59 16.56
N ALA A 84 -10.42 4.95 17.44
CA ALA A 84 -10.43 6.23 18.16
C ALA A 84 -10.33 7.45 17.22
N THR A 85 -9.59 7.32 16.12
CA THR A 85 -9.43 8.41 15.15
C THR A 85 -10.73 8.67 14.38
N SER A 86 -11.51 7.63 14.07
CA SER A 86 -12.80 7.77 13.36
C SER A 86 -13.86 8.51 14.19
N LEU A 87 -13.75 8.49 15.53
CA LEU A 87 -14.66 9.17 16.44
C LEU A 87 -14.36 10.67 16.62
N ASN A 88 -13.13 11.10 16.35
CA ASN A 88 -12.67 12.49 16.56
C ASN A 88 -12.96 13.43 15.37
N GLY A 89 -13.81 13.03 14.43
CA GLY A 89 -14.31 13.91 13.35
C GLY A 89 -13.29 14.31 12.28
N ILE A 90 -12.06 13.78 12.32
CA ILE A 90 -11.15 13.82 11.17
C ILE A 90 -11.53 12.65 10.28
N PRO A 91 -12.16 12.86 9.11
CA PRO A 91 -12.48 11.75 8.22
C PRO A 91 -11.16 11.21 7.69
N SER A 92 -10.69 10.10 8.25
CA SER A 92 -9.62 9.37 7.59
C SER A 92 -10.24 8.69 6.38
N ARG A 93 -10.19 9.37 5.22
CA ARG A 93 -10.55 8.83 3.90
C ARG A 93 -9.53 7.77 3.46
N ILE A 94 -9.33 6.79 4.32
CA ILE A 94 -8.53 5.57 4.15
C ILE A 94 -9.44 4.36 4.44
N GLU A 95 -10.77 4.53 4.39
CA GLU A 95 -11.69 3.40 4.30
C GLU A 95 -11.39 2.63 3.01
N GLU A 96 -10.60 1.57 3.19
CA GLU A 96 -10.93 0.21 2.81
C GLU A 96 -12.00 0.09 1.71
N VAL A 97 -11.64 0.51 0.49
CA VAL A 97 -12.25 -0.08 -0.70
C VAL A 97 -11.50 -1.38 -0.95
N ALA A 98 -11.94 -2.42 -0.25
CA ALA A 98 -11.82 -3.80 -0.65
C ALA A 98 -13.00 -4.10 -1.58
N GLU A 99 -12.72 -4.14 -2.87
CA GLU A 99 -13.48 -4.89 -3.88
C GLU A 99 -12.47 -5.64 -4.74
#